data_AF-A0A817YV11-F1
#
_entry.id   AF-A0A817YV11-F1
#
_cell.length_a   1.000
_cell.length_b   1.000
_cell.length_c   1.000
_cell.angle_alpha   90.00
_cell.angle_beta   90.00
_cell.angle_gamma   90.00
#
_symmetry.space_group_name_H-M   'P 1'
#
loop_
_entity.id
_entity.type
_entity.pdbx_description
1 polymer ?
#
loop_
_entity_poly.entity_id
_entity_poly.type
_entity_poly.pdbx_seq_one_letter_code
_entity_poly.pdbx_strand_id
1 'polypeptide(L)'
;ICPKLQKISFNKFENIVRKCLKFVEVLFVSIEDDEEYLYAERWEKLISSHMQNLRIFDIYHNDVQLRNQLDYDELIHPFTSSFCIEKHWFFTHQHDGFQSFNIKDFHSTHPYRYTNINWMSFLVIGSTLFL
;
A
#
# COMPACT_ATOMS: atom_id res chain seq x y z
N ILE A 1 7.99 18.11 4.27
CA ILE A 1 9.27 17.51 3.81
C ILE A 1 9.22 16.05 4.25
N CYS A 2 9.05 15.11 3.32
CA CYS A 2 8.84 13.69 3.61
C CYS A 2 10.05 12.87 3.10
N PRO A 3 10.73 12.09 3.97
CA PRO A 3 11.91 11.32 3.55
C PRO A 3 11.52 10.05 2.76
N LYS A 4 12.15 9.84 1.60
CA LYS A 4 12.05 8.61 0.78
C LYS A 4 12.90 7.50 1.39
N LEU A 5 12.32 6.33 1.67
CA LEU A 5 13.07 5.10 1.92
C LEU A 5 13.13 4.29 0.63
N GLN A 6 14.26 4.38 -0.09
CA GLN A 6 14.45 3.60 -1.32
C GLN A 6 14.58 2.11 -1.01
N LYS A 7 13.80 1.29 -1.73
CA LYS A 7 13.93 -0.17 -1.87
C LYS A 7 14.06 -0.95 -0.56
N ILE A 8 13.09 -0.80 0.34
CA ILE A 8 12.94 -1.73 1.46
C ILE A 8 12.12 -2.92 0.96
N SER A 9 12.73 -4.11 0.87
CA SER A 9 11.97 -5.34 0.60
C SER A 9 10.90 -5.56 1.67
N PHE A 10 9.78 -6.18 1.31
CA PHE A 10 8.69 -6.40 2.26
C PHE A 10 9.18 -7.10 3.53
N ASN A 11 10.06 -8.10 3.42
CA ASN A 11 10.65 -8.79 4.58
C ASN A 11 11.38 -7.83 5.55
N LYS A 12 12.10 -6.84 5.04
CA LYS A 12 12.78 -5.84 5.87
C LYS A 12 11.78 -4.87 6.49
N PHE A 13 10.75 -4.46 5.74
CA PHE A 13 9.66 -3.64 6.24
C PHE A 13 8.89 -4.35 7.37
N GLU A 14 8.55 -5.62 7.17
CA GLU A 14 7.87 -6.47 8.14
C GLU A 14 8.64 -6.53 9.46
N ASN A 15 9.96 -6.69 9.39
CA ASN A 15 10.84 -6.67 10.57
C ASN A 15 10.83 -5.30 11.29
N ILE A 16 10.73 -4.19 10.56
CA ILE A 16 10.60 -2.86 11.15
C ILE A 16 9.24 -2.72 11.85
N VAL A 17 8.16 -3.13 11.19
CA VAL A 17 6.80 -3.08 11.75
C VAL A 17 6.73 -3.84 13.07
N ARG A 18 7.23 -5.08 13.09
CA ARG A 18 7.22 -5.94 14.28
C ARG A 18 7.93 -5.33 15.48
N LYS A 19 8.95 -4.51 15.26
CA LYS A 19 9.76 -3.90 16.32
C LYS A 19 9.27 -2.53 16.74
N CYS A 20 8.80 -1.73 15.79
CA CYS A 20 8.74 -0.28 15.97
C CYS A 20 7.35 0.32 15.77
N LEU A 21 6.44 -0.33 15.05
CA LEU A 21 5.23 0.32 14.52
C LEU A 21 3.91 -0.13 15.18
N LYS A 22 3.99 -0.68 16.40
CA LYS A 22 2.81 -1.20 17.13
C LYS A 22 1.70 -0.18 17.33
N PHE A 23 2.06 1.09 17.50
CA PHE A 23 1.12 2.18 17.80
C PHE A 23 0.81 3.06 16.58
N VAL A 24 1.24 2.66 15.39
CA VAL A 24 0.98 3.44 14.17
C VAL A 24 -0.51 3.38 13.85
N GLU A 25 -1.12 4.55 13.72
CA GLU A 25 -2.52 4.70 13.30
C GLU A 25 -2.66 4.97 11.81
N VAL A 26 -1.62 5.54 11.21
CA VAL A 26 -1.61 5.91 9.81
C VAL A 26 -0.33 5.44 9.14
N LEU A 27 -0.48 4.66 8.08
CA LEU A 27 0.61 4.15 7.27
C LEU A 27 0.34 4.52 5.81
N PHE A 28 1.25 5.30 5.24
CA PHE A 28 1.33 5.49 3.78
C PHE A 28 2.54 4.75 3.26
N VAL A 29 2.38 3.99 2.19
CA VAL A 29 3.46 3.22 1.55
C VAL A 29 3.47 3.54 0.07
N SER A 30 4.62 3.99 -0.43
CA SER A 30 4.89 4.15 -1.86
C SER A 30 5.98 3.15 -2.26
N ILE A 31 5.64 2.24 -3.18
CA ILE A 31 6.51 1.16 -3.66
C ILE A 31 6.66 1.28 -5.16
N GLU A 32 7.87 1.04 -5.65
CA GLU A 32 8.20 0.89 -7.07
C GLU A 32 8.69 -0.55 -7.26
N ASP A 33 8.12 -1.27 -8.24
CA ASP A 33 8.65 -2.54 -8.77
C ASP A 33 8.96 -3.65 -7.72
N ASP A 34 8.09 -3.83 -6.72
CA ASP A 34 8.17 -4.96 -5.77
C ASP A 34 6.81 -5.63 -5.57
N GLU A 35 6.58 -6.73 -6.28
CA GLU A 35 5.33 -7.50 -6.22
C GLU A 35 5.03 -8.06 -4.82
N GLU A 36 6.02 -8.17 -3.92
CA GLU A 36 5.78 -8.69 -2.57
C GLU A 36 4.78 -7.81 -1.79
N TYR A 37 4.69 -6.53 -2.14
CA TYR A 37 3.76 -5.57 -1.57
C TYR A 37 2.32 -5.70 -2.08
N LEU A 38 2.11 -6.47 -3.16
CA LEU A 38 0.80 -6.77 -3.72
C LEU A 38 0.18 -8.05 -3.12
N TYR A 39 0.86 -8.75 -2.21
CA TYR A 39 0.23 -9.88 -1.51
C TYR A 39 -0.64 -9.38 -0.34
N ALA A 40 -1.96 -9.27 -0.56
CA ALA A 40 -2.88 -8.81 0.47
C ALA A 40 -2.80 -9.64 1.75
N GLU A 41 -2.73 -10.97 1.66
CA GLU A 41 -2.64 -11.87 2.83
C GLU A 41 -1.47 -11.53 3.75
N ARG A 42 -0.33 -11.10 3.19
CA ARG A 42 0.84 -10.68 3.99
C ARG A 42 0.53 -9.41 4.78
N TRP A 43 -0.11 -8.44 4.13
CA TRP A 43 -0.58 -7.22 4.78
C TRP A 43 -1.59 -7.51 5.89
N GLU A 44 -2.61 -8.33 5.61
CA GLU A 44 -3.63 -8.69 6.60
C GLU A 44 -3.01 -9.33 7.83
N LYS A 45 -2.12 -10.30 7.63
CA LYS A 45 -1.42 -10.98 8.72
C LYS A 45 -0.57 -10.01 9.53
N LEU A 46 0.19 -9.15 8.86
CA LEU A 46 1.07 -8.18 9.51
C LEU A 46 0.28 -7.14 10.33
N ILE A 47 -0.80 -6.60 9.74
CA ILE A 47 -1.63 -5.59 10.39
C ILE A 47 -2.38 -6.17 11.59
N SER A 48 -3.00 -7.34 11.40
CA SER A 48 -3.77 -8.00 12.47
C SER A 48 -2.89 -8.36 13.68
N SER A 49 -1.63 -8.71 13.44
CA SER A 49 -0.70 -9.13 14.50
C SER A 49 0.10 -7.98 15.13
N HIS A 50 0.50 -6.97 14.36
CA HIS A 50 1.47 -5.97 14.81
C HIS A 50 1.03 -4.51 14.61
N MET A 51 -0.07 -4.21 13.92
CA MET A 51 -0.55 -2.84 13.69
C MET A 51 -2.06 -2.72 13.97
N GLN A 52 -2.50 -3.21 15.14
CA GLN A 52 -3.93 -3.26 15.50
C GLN A 52 -4.58 -1.87 15.58
N ASN A 53 -3.79 -0.84 15.88
CA ASN A 53 -4.23 0.55 15.93
C ASN A 53 -4.28 1.21 14.55
N LEU A 54 -3.90 0.51 13.48
CA LEU A 54 -3.91 1.07 12.13
C LEU A 54 -5.35 1.33 11.68
N ARG A 55 -5.64 2.60 11.42
CA ARG A 55 -6.92 3.13 10.96
C ARG A 55 -6.87 3.52 9.49
N ILE A 56 -5.73 4.05 9.09
CA ILE A 56 -5.51 4.55 7.74
C ILE A 56 -4.36 3.76 7.13
N PHE A 57 -4.64 3.11 6.01
CA PHE A 57 -3.67 2.34 5.25
C PHE A 57 -3.75 2.76 3.78
N ASP A 58 -2.68 3.41 3.33
CA ASP A 58 -2.53 3.83 1.96
C ASP A 58 -1.36 3.12 1.34
N ILE A 59 -1.59 2.59 0.16
CA ILE A 59 -0.55 2.01 -0.68
C ILE A 59 -0.63 2.70 -2.04
N TYR A 60 0.53 3.03 -2.59
CA TYR A 60 0.71 3.46 -3.97
C TYR A 60 1.84 2.61 -4.54
N HIS A 61 1.48 1.74 -5.47
CA HIS A 61 2.42 0.85 -6.14
C HIS A 61 2.41 1.19 -7.62
N ASN A 62 3.55 1.62 -8.15
CA ASN A 62 3.71 2.03 -9.53
C ASN A 62 4.76 1.18 -10.25
N ASP A 63 4.68 1.21 -11.58
CA ASP A 63 5.64 0.54 -12.49
C ASP A 63 5.75 -0.97 -12.23
N VAL A 64 4.62 -1.62 -11.96
CA VAL A 64 4.59 -3.08 -11.82
C VAL A 64 4.83 -3.71 -13.19
N GLN A 65 6.06 -4.16 -13.46
CA GLN A 65 6.40 -4.88 -14.70
C GLN A 65 5.96 -6.34 -14.62
N LEU A 66 4.65 -6.60 -14.60
CA LEU A 66 4.15 -7.96 -14.67
C LEU A 66 4.18 -8.50 -16.09
N ARG A 67 4.67 -9.72 -16.21
CA ARG A 67 4.81 -10.42 -17.49
C ARG A 67 3.45 -10.68 -18.14
N ASN A 68 2.38 -10.88 -17.35
CA ASN A 68 1.03 -11.14 -17.83
C ASN A 68 -0.04 -10.35 -17.07
N GLN A 69 -1.16 -10.07 -17.74
CA GLN A 69 -2.29 -9.37 -17.15
C GLN A 69 -3.02 -10.18 -16.08
N LEU A 70 -3.17 -11.49 -16.31
CA LEU A 70 -3.83 -12.43 -15.39
C LEU A 70 -3.11 -12.47 -14.03
N ASP A 71 -1.79 -12.50 -14.03
CA ASP A 71 -0.98 -12.52 -12.80
C ASP A 71 -1.24 -11.30 -11.91
N TYR A 72 -1.53 -10.13 -12.50
CA TYR A 72 -1.83 -8.93 -11.71
C TYR A 72 -3.20 -8.96 -11.06
N ASP A 73 -4.22 -9.34 -11.83
CA ASP A 73 -5.60 -9.36 -11.33
C ASP A 73 -5.72 -10.38 -10.18
N GLU A 74 -5.02 -11.50 -10.29
CA GLU A 74 -4.89 -12.49 -9.20
C GLU A 74 -4.19 -11.93 -7.96
N LEU A 75 -3.15 -11.10 -8.11
CA LEU A 75 -2.45 -10.48 -6.99
C LEU A 75 -3.30 -9.44 -6.27
N ILE A 76 -4.06 -8.62 -7.01
CA ILE A 76 -4.83 -7.52 -6.41
C ILE A 76 -6.22 -7.93 -5.94
N HIS A 77 -6.81 -9.00 -6.49
CA HIS A 77 -8.15 -9.45 -6.14
C HIS A 77 -8.34 -9.67 -4.61
N PRO A 78 -7.37 -10.26 -3.89
CA PRO A 78 -7.40 -10.38 -2.44
C PRO A 78 -7.57 -9.05 -1.66
N PHE A 79 -7.28 -7.88 -2.23
CA PHE A 79 -7.57 -6.58 -1.57
C PHE A 79 -9.06 -6.21 -1.52
N THR A 80 -9.93 -7.10 -1.98
CA THR A 80 -11.39 -7.02 -1.79
C THR A 80 -11.90 -7.96 -0.68
N SER A 81 -11.00 -8.52 0.14
CA SER A 81 -11.34 -9.39 1.26
C SER A 81 -12.26 -8.73 2.28
N SER A 82 -12.94 -9.54 3.09
CA SER A 82 -13.76 -9.06 4.20
C SER A 82 -12.95 -8.21 5.17
N PHE A 83 -11.66 -8.52 5.38
CA PHE A 83 -10.77 -7.74 6.21
C PHE A 83 -10.63 -6.29 5.70
N CYS A 84 -10.36 -6.11 4.40
CA CYS A 84 -10.26 -4.79 3.78
C CYS A 84 -11.59 -4.03 3.86
N ILE A 85 -12.71 -4.72 3.60
CA ILE A 85 -14.06 -4.15 3.64
C ILE A 85 -14.42 -3.68 5.06
N GLU A 86 -14.18 -4.50 6.09
CA GLU A 86 -14.45 -4.15 7.51
C GLU A 86 -13.64 -2.93 7.94
N LYS A 87 -12.39 -2.83 7.47
CA LYS A 87 -11.51 -1.67 7.70
C LYS A 87 -11.87 -0.45 6.86
N HIS A 88 -12.84 -0.57 5.95
CA HIS A 88 -13.21 0.46 4.98
C HIS A 88 -12.01 0.91 4.12
N TRP A 89 -11.11 -0.02 3.84
CA TRP A 89 -9.97 0.19 2.94
C TRP A 89 -10.35 -0.31 1.56
N PHE A 90 -10.43 0.62 0.63
CA PHE A 90 -10.78 0.35 -0.76
C PHE A 90 -9.56 0.57 -1.63
N PHE A 91 -9.45 -0.19 -2.71
CA PHE A 91 -8.31 -0.11 -3.61
C PHE A 91 -8.80 -0.08 -5.06
N THR A 92 -8.07 0.63 -5.91
CA THR A 92 -8.30 0.65 -7.34
C THR A 92 -6.97 0.50 -8.06
N HIS A 93 -7.05 0.26 -9.35
CA HIS A 93 -5.87 0.25 -10.20
C HIS A 93 -6.15 0.93 -11.54
N GLN A 94 -5.09 1.44 -12.15
CA GLN A 94 -5.13 2.02 -13.49
C GLN A 94 -4.16 1.24 -14.39
N HIS A 95 -4.60 0.96 -15.61
CA HIS A 95 -3.75 0.42 -16.67
C HIS A 95 -3.43 1.55 -17.64
N ASP A 96 -2.14 1.84 -17.89
CA ASP A 96 -1.74 2.72 -18.99
C ASP A 96 -1.54 1.88 -20.26
N GLY A 97 -2.55 1.86 -21.12
CA GLY A 97 -2.53 1.10 -22.38
C GLY A 97 -1.68 1.72 -23.50
N PHE A 98 -1.04 2.87 -23.27
CA PHE A 98 -0.28 3.59 -24.31
C PHE A 98 1.20 3.21 -24.43
N GLN A 99 1.75 2.47 -23.46
CA GLN A 99 3.16 2.09 -23.47
C GLN A 99 3.33 0.64 -23.92
N SER A 100 4.43 0.34 -24.61
CA SER A 100 4.87 -1.04 -24.91
C SER A 100 5.15 -1.88 -23.66
N PHE A 101 5.06 -1.27 -22.47
CA PHE A 101 5.13 -1.85 -21.15
C PHE A 101 3.77 -1.69 -20.49
N ASN A 102 3.17 -2.78 -20.01
CA ASN A 102 1.91 -2.76 -19.26
C ASN A 102 2.17 -2.16 -17.87
N ILE A 103 2.33 -0.84 -17.79
CA ILE A 103 2.48 -0.13 -16.52
C ILE A 103 1.12 -0.14 -15.82
N LYS A 104 1.13 -0.65 -14.58
CA LYS A 104 -0.04 -0.73 -13.73
C LYS A 104 0.23 -0.01 -12.42
N ASP A 105 -0.69 0.87 -12.09
CA ASP A 105 -0.67 1.58 -10.81
C ASP A 105 -1.75 0.99 -9.92
N PHE A 106 -1.38 0.48 -8.75
CA PHE A 106 -2.30 0.03 -7.71
C PHE A 106 -2.31 1.04 -6.57
N HIS A 107 -3.49 1.48 -6.14
CA HIS A 107 -3.56 2.42 -5.04
C HIS A 107 -4.82 2.32 -4.18
N SER A 108 -4.66 2.67 -2.91
CA SER A 108 -5.79 2.84 -1.99
C SER A 108 -6.67 4.01 -2.45
N THR A 109 -7.98 3.80 -2.47
CA THR A 109 -8.98 4.84 -2.64
C THR A 109 -9.63 5.15 -1.31
N HIS A 110 -9.96 6.42 -1.10
CA HIS A 110 -10.60 6.87 0.13
C HIS A 110 -11.91 7.58 -0.19
N PRO A 111 -12.98 6.83 -0.48
CA PRO A 111 -14.27 7.43 -0.83
C PRO A 111 -14.85 8.32 0.29
N TYR A 112 -14.39 8.18 1.54
CA TYR A 112 -14.97 8.86 2.72
C TYR A 112 -13.99 9.71 3.54
N ARG A 113 -12.78 10.03 3.04
CA ARG A 113 -11.70 10.63 3.86
C ARG A 113 -11.91 12.08 4.31
N TYR A 114 -12.79 12.83 3.67
CA TYR A 114 -12.77 14.29 3.79
C TYR A 114 -13.63 14.86 4.94
N THR A 115 -14.18 14.04 5.84
CA THR A 115 -15.09 14.55 6.88
C THR A 115 -14.51 14.71 8.28
N ASN A 116 -13.38 14.11 8.66
CA ASN A 116 -12.78 14.32 10.00
C ASN A 116 -11.38 13.70 10.15
N ILE A 117 -10.30 14.45 9.93
CA ILE A 117 -8.95 14.02 10.35
C ILE A 117 -8.29 15.12 11.19
N ASN A 118 -7.88 14.75 12.41
CA ASN A 118 -7.06 15.52 13.31
C ASN A 118 -5.59 15.14 13.08
N TRP A 119 -4.71 16.12 12.84
CA TRP A 119 -3.48 15.92 12.06
C TRP A 119 -2.24 15.41 12.83
N MET A 120 -2.37 14.93 14.07
CA MET A 120 -1.21 14.75 14.96
C MET A 120 -0.53 13.36 14.98
N SER A 121 -0.95 12.37 14.19
CA SER A 121 -0.38 11.00 14.25
C SER A 121 -0.14 10.35 12.88
N PHE A 122 0.62 11.00 11.99
CA PHE A 122 0.96 10.44 10.67
C PHE A 122 2.37 9.83 10.59
N LEU A 123 2.47 8.64 9.99
CA LEU A 123 3.73 8.10 9.48
C LEU A 123 3.60 7.95 7.96
N VAL A 124 4.24 8.86 7.22
CA VAL A 124 4.26 8.87 5.75
C VAL A 124 5.54 8.17 5.28
N ILE A 125 5.43 7.10 4.49
CA ILE A 125 6.55 6.44 3.83
C ILE A 125 6.35 6.60 2.30
N GLY A 126 6.92 7.64 1.70
CA GLY A 126 6.78 7.88 0.26
C GLY A 126 7.31 9.21 -0.29
N SER A 127 7.31 9.33 -1.62
CA SER A 127 8.34 9.96 -2.43
C SER A 127 7.82 10.92 -3.53
N THR A 128 8.21 12.21 -3.55
CA THR A 128 8.01 13.12 -4.73
C THR A 128 9.32 13.64 -5.33
N LEU A 129 9.33 13.92 -6.64
CA LEU A 129 10.35 14.70 -7.36
C LEU A 129 9.63 15.92 -7.97
N PHE A 130 10.26 17.10 -7.90
CA PHE A 130 9.93 18.28 -8.70
C PHE A 130 11.19 18.67 -9.48
N LEU A 131 10.94 19.24 -10.66
CA LEU A 131 11.82 19.65 -11.77
C LEU A 131 12.20 18.53 -12.74
#